data_AF-A0A0U5AVX2-F1
#
_entry.id   AF-A0A0U5AVX2-F1
#
_cell.length_a   1.000
_cell.length_b   1.000
_cell.length_c   1.000
_cell.angle_alpha   90.00
_cell.angle_beta   90.00
_cell.angle_gamma   90.00
#
_symmetry.space_group_name_H-M   'P 1'
#
loop_
_entity.id
_entity.type
_entity.pdbx_description
1 polymer ?
#
loop_
_entity_poly.entity_id
_entity_poly.type
_entity_poly.pdbx_seq_one_letter_code
_entity_poly.pdbx_strand_id
1 'polypeptide(L)'
;MRGRKRSRQFTWIGVLMLLFVWSSWQVPVRAAFEPVELKVSVGFDGIFNWDSIVPITVTVKNVSDQAAEGDVVLHLQNSSQFDGTYINHVQLQKGESKRVTFRVHGQAVGQAVNQVRNSYVQWVQGDVSGVKYPIEGHGISGRGEHDRIVVVLGNDTDTKAILKAKPLPPKKDNAIPMELSTAAVPLEMMPTERILDTGIDVLMVTKETAARLPVSLQKEIDLWTKAGGQYLIVGSGSEATAWEAVVKRASQPAVGWTDPVGNFYRLSEAASKIRSLTLPDVPLAALLFTGYIVLIGPLVFYIMKKRNAREWNWLLIPVLALGVTGAVYMYGRWQHGDQVKMQSASLVNLLGNGDANVEQATTFFVPHGGDYTLSYPGQADVFAVGERNNTPRRPEEGNVIIGVQPDRKSVQFHQADFWSMHTVYAQQREAAAGTISGELEARNHQITGTIRNNTKYTLKDVRIASGKGVQEVAKLAPGEAIQVKLTAAAVGEDRPFLQTDAGKRLLPVHMRTEEQDMTRSPEVQLLEMAYNQSFNPDVAPDVYVLGWIEEPVLKPSMSAAHESTNLTLVNAKLTTVKQETMKGGIK
;
A
#
# COMPACT_ATOMS: atom_id res chain seq x y z
N MET A 1 -17.41 -56.28 67.40
CA MET A 1 -17.26 -55.08 66.55
C MET A 1 -15.79 -54.74 66.34
N ARG A 2 -15.21 -55.05 65.17
CA ARG A 2 -13.93 -54.50 64.68
C ARG A 2 -13.85 -54.77 63.18
N GLY A 3 -13.85 -53.72 62.35
CA GLY A 3 -13.64 -53.88 60.92
C GLY A 3 -14.08 -52.71 60.07
N ARG A 4 -13.22 -51.68 59.94
CA ARG A 4 -13.05 -50.80 58.76
C ARG A 4 -12.19 -49.59 59.14
N LYS A 5 -10.86 -49.74 59.11
CA LYS A 5 -9.93 -48.59 59.07
C LYS A 5 -8.73 -48.75 58.12
N ARG A 6 -8.57 -49.90 57.46
CA ARG A 6 -7.41 -50.17 56.59
C ARG A 6 -7.58 -49.82 55.10
N SER A 7 -8.80 -49.55 54.60
CA SER A 7 -9.00 -49.33 53.15
C SER A 7 -8.74 -47.90 52.66
N ARG A 8 -8.61 -46.91 53.55
CA ARG A 8 -8.39 -45.51 53.16
C ARG A 8 -6.91 -45.15 52.95
N GLN A 9 -5.96 -45.85 53.55
CA GLN A 9 -4.54 -45.50 53.41
C GLN A 9 -3.92 -46.03 52.10
N PHE A 10 -4.43 -47.13 51.54
CA PHE A 10 -3.96 -47.65 50.25
C PHE A 10 -4.41 -46.81 49.05
N THR A 11 -5.55 -46.13 49.14
CA THR A 11 -6.07 -45.29 48.03
C THR A 11 -5.24 -44.02 47.83
N TRP A 12 -4.72 -43.42 48.92
CA TRP A 12 -3.90 -42.21 48.83
C TRP A 12 -2.49 -42.49 48.31
N ILE A 13 -1.92 -43.65 48.61
CA ILE A 13 -0.60 -44.05 48.09
C ILE A 13 -0.66 -44.33 46.57
N GLY A 14 -1.74 -44.96 46.09
CA GLY A 14 -1.96 -45.17 44.66
C GLY A 14 -2.13 -43.87 43.87
N VAL A 15 -2.84 -42.88 44.44
CA VAL A 15 -3.02 -41.55 43.82
C VAL A 15 -1.71 -40.75 43.80
N LEU A 16 -0.91 -40.84 44.87
CA LEU A 16 0.40 -40.17 44.93
C LEU A 16 1.42 -40.79 43.98
N MET A 17 1.43 -42.12 43.79
CA MET A 17 2.30 -42.76 42.79
C MET A 17 1.85 -42.42 41.35
N LEU A 18 0.54 -42.34 41.08
CA LEU A 18 0.03 -41.90 39.78
C LEU A 18 0.39 -40.43 39.48
N LEU A 19 0.37 -39.55 40.49
CA LEU A 19 0.83 -38.16 40.36
C LEU A 19 2.36 -38.05 40.16
N PHE A 20 3.14 -38.96 40.75
CA PHE A 20 4.61 -38.99 40.58
C PHE A 20 5.04 -39.56 39.22
N VAL A 21 4.29 -40.52 38.67
CA VAL A 21 4.51 -41.02 37.30
C VAL A 21 4.06 -39.96 36.27
N TRP A 22 3.05 -39.15 36.58
CA TRP A 22 2.65 -38.02 35.73
C TRP A 22 3.66 -36.85 35.77
N SER A 23 4.29 -36.60 36.92
CA SER A 23 5.30 -35.52 37.05
C SER A 23 6.68 -35.90 36.50
N SER A 24 6.95 -37.19 36.27
CA SER A 24 8.20 -37.68 35.66
C SER A 24 8.12 -37.82 34.14
N TRP A 25 6.95 -37.60 33.53
CA TRP A 25 6.77 -37.30 32.11
C TRP A 25 6.80 -35.79 31.83
N GLN A 26 7.70 -35.08 32.50
CA GLN A 26 8.15 -33.79 31.99
C GLN A 26 9.08 -34.11 30.82
N VAL A 27 8.54 -34.11 29.60
CA VAL A 27 9.40 -33.99 28.40
C VAL A 27 10.33 -32.82 28.69
N PRO A 28 11.66 -32.99 28.65
CA PRO A 28 12.54 -31.85 28.86
C PRO A 28 12.12 -30.79 27.86
N VAL A 29 11.57 -29.68 28.36
CA VAL A 29 11.42 -28.46 27.59
C VAL A 29 12.85 -28.04 27.33
N ARG A 30 13.46 -28.58 26.26
CA ARG A 30 14.65 -27.98 25.68
C ARG A 30 14.20 -26.57 25.36
N ALA A 31 14.72 -25.59 26.09
CA ALA A 31 14.76 -24.23 25.59
C ALA A 31 15.30 -24.37 24.16
N ALA A 32 14.47 -24.05 23.17
CA ALA A 32 14.88 -24.12 21.78
C ALA A 32 16.12 -23.23 21.67
N PHE A 33 17.29 -23.85 21.55
CA PHE A 33 18.52 -23.11 21.35
C PHE A 33 18.35 -22.42 20.01
N GLU A 34 18.17 -21.11 20.02
CA GLU A 34 18.15 -20.36 18.79
C GLU A 34 19.58 -20.31 18.24
N PRO A 35 19.82 -20.82 17.03
CA PRO A 35 21.15 -20.73 16.43
C PRO A 35 21.53 -19.27 16.11
N VAL A 36 20.56 -18.35 16.18
CA VAL A 36 20.70 -16.95 15.79
C VAL A 36 20.23 -16.00 16.89
N GLU A 37 20.89 -14.85 16.97
CA GLU A 37 20.44 -13.69 17.74
C GLU A 37 19.79 -12.69 16.79
N LEU A 38 18.58 -12.21 17.12
CA LEU A 38 17.85 -11.22 16.32
C LEU A 38 17.88 -9.84 16.99
N LYS A 39 18.20 -8.81 16.21
CA LYS A 39 18.00 -7.40 16.58
C LYS A 39 17.07 -6.73 15.57
N VAL A 40 15.90 -6.30 16.04
CA VAL A 40 14.87 -5.66 15.21
C VAL A 40 14.94 -4.14 15.37
N SER A 41 14.85 -3.41 14.27
CA SER A 41 14.75 -1.96 14.21
C SER A 41 13.60 -1.58 13.27
N VAL A 42 12.73 -0.67 13.71
CA VAL A 42 11.54 -0.24 13.00
C VAL A 42 11.69 1.22 12.60
N GLY A 43 11.50 1.52 11.32
CA GLY A 43 11.65 2.88 10.80
C GLY A 43 13.05 3.45 11.04
N PHE A 44 13.09 4.67 11.57
CA PHE A 44 14.31 5.40 11.88
C PHE A 44 14.35 5.62 13.39
N ASP A 45 15.14 4.81 14.11
CA ASP A 45 15.21 4.84 15.58
C ASP A 45 13.84 4.65 16.27
N GLY A 46 13.02 3.75 15.74
CA GLY A 46 11.66 3.49 16.22
C GLY A 46 10.62 4.50 15.72
N ILE A 47 11.03 5.55 14.99
CA ILE A 47 10.13 6.60 14.48
C ILE A 47 9.80 6.32 13.02
N PHE A 48 8.53 6.47 12.63
CA PHE A 48 8.11 6.34 11.25
C PHE A 48 6.86 7.17 10.92
N ASN A 49 6.66 7.46 9.64
CA ASN A 49 5.45 8.11 9.15
C ASN A 49 4.38 7.03 8.88
N TRP A 50 3.20 7.21 9.48
CA TRP A 50 2.07 6.27 9.38
C TRP A 50 1.62 6.02 7.93
N ASP A 51 1.70 7.05 7.09
CA ASP A 51 1.20 7.02 5.72
C ASP A 51 2.31 6.68 4.70
N SER A 52 3.50 6.26 5.16
CA SER A 52 4.66 5.94 4.30
C SER A 52 5.07 4.48 4.41
N ILE A 53 6.08 4.08 3.62
CA ILE A 53 6.72 2.78 3.76
C ILE A 53 7.73 2.82 4.89
N VAL A 54 7.63 1.82 5.77
CA VAL A 54 8.46 1.67 6.94
C VAL A 54 9.43 0.51 6.71
N PRO A 55 10.74 0.75 6.76
CA PRO A 55 11.72 -0.32 6.80
C PRO A 55 11.73 -0.96 8.20
N ILE A 56 11.44 -2.26 8.28
CA ILE A 56 11.70 -3.10 9.45
C ILE A 56 12.97 -3.88 9.16
N THR A 57 14.07 -3.47 9.80
CA THR A 57 15.38 -4.09 9.62
C THR A 57 15.64 -5.07 10.74
N VAL A 58 15.88 -6.33 10.37
CA VAL A 58 16.24 -7.43 11.25
C VAL A 58 17.70 -7.78 11.01
N THR A 59 18.54 -7.58 12.01
CA THR A 59 19.91 -8.09 12.01
C THR A 59 19.91 -9.48 12.61
N VAL A 60 20.30 -10.47 11.81
CA VAL A 60 20.38 -11.89 12.18
C VAL A 60 21.86 -12.23 12.35
N LYS A 61 22.27 -12.62 13.55
CA LYS A 61 23.65 -13.03 13.84
C LYS A 61 23.68 -14.50 14.22
N ASN A 62 24.45 -15.31 13.51
CA ASN A 62 24.63 -16.72 13.87
C ASN A 62 25.55 -16.84 15.10
N VAL A 63 24.98 -17.25 16.23
CA VAL A 63 25.68 -17.45 17.50
C VAL A 63 26.00 -18.93 17.75
N SER A 64 25.58 -19.82 16.85
CA SER A 64 25.89 -21.25 16.92
C SER A 64 27.26 -21.59 16.34
N ASP A 65 27.73 -22.80 16.64
CA ASP A 65 28.97 -23.35 16.10
C ASP A 65 28.83 -23.95 14.68
N GLN A 66 27.62 -23.96 14.13
CA GLN A 66 27.32 -24.53 12.81
C GLN A 66 26.77 -23.46 11.86
N ALA A 67 26.67 -23.79 10.57
CA ALA A 67 25.92 -22.96 9.65
C ALA A 67 24.43 -22.99 10.03
N ALA A 68 23.76 -21.85 9.93
CA ALA A 68 22.34 -21.70 10.19
C ALA A 68 21.61 -21.39 8.89
N GLU A 69 20.51 -22.09 8.64
CA GLU A 69 19.65 -21.90 7.46
C GLU A 69 18.21 -21.96 7.93
N GLY A 70 17.43 -20.95 7.52
CA GLY A 70 16.04 -20.80 7.95
C GLY A 70 15.48 -19.46 7.50
N ASP A 71 14.31 -19.12 8.02
CA ASP A 71 13.54 -17.98 7.59
C ASP A 71 13.42 -16.94 8.71
N VAL A 72 13.59 -15.68 8.33
CA VAL A 72 13.13 -14.56 9.15
C VAL A 72 11.67 -14.34 8.78
N VAL A 73 10.78 -14.55 9.76
CA VAL A 73 9.34 -14.42 9.60
C VAL A 73 8.87 -13.18 10.33
N LEU A 74 8.32 -12.23 9.57
CA LEU A 74 7.65 -11.04 10.07
C LEU A 74 6.14 -11.28 10.00
N HIS A 75 5.49 -11.40 11.16
CA HIS A 75 4.05 -11.50 11.25
C HIS A 75 3.46 -10.13 11.57
N LEU A 76 2.62 -9.60 10.68
CA LEU A 76 1.86 -8.38 10.91
C LEU A 76 0.41 -8.74 11.25
N GLN A 77 0.00 -8.42 12.47
CA GLN A 77 -1.39 -8.56 12.92
C GLN A 77 -1.89 -7.18 13.34
N ASN A 78 -2.73 -6.57 12.50
CA ASN A 78 -3.32 -5.27 12.76
C ASN A 78 -4.79 -5.23 12.30
N SER A 79 -5.59 -4.36 12.91
CA SER A 79 -6.97 -4.06 12.47
C SER A 79 -7.03 -3.06 11.30
N SER A 80 -5.87 -2.64 10.79
CA SER A 80 -5.75 -1.78 9.62
C SER A 80 -5.92 -2.57 8.31
N GLN A 81 -5.78 -1.88 7.19
CA GLN A 81 -6.02 -2.44 5.85
C GLN A 81 -4.91 -3.38 5.34
N PHE A 82 -3.78 -3.45 6.04
CA PHE A 82 -2.61 -4.24 5.63
C PHE A 82 -2.29 -5.28 6.71
N ASP A 83 -2.40 -6.54 6.33
CA ASP A 83 -2.02 -7.70 7.14
C ASP A 83 -1.11 -8.63 6.33
N GLY A 84 -0.59 -9.67 6.99
CA GLY A 84 0.13 -10.74 6.32
C GLY A 84 1.42 -11.17 7.01
N THR A 85 1.92 -12.32 6.59
CA THR A 85 3.17 -12.90 7.09
C THR A 85 4.24 -12.78 6.01
N TYR A 86 5.27 -11.97 6.25
CA TYR A 86 6.40 -11.81 5.34
C TYR A 86 7.50 -12.80 5.69
N ILE A 87 8.03 -13.49 4.69
CA ILE A 87 9.06 -14.52 4.88
C ILE A 87 10.27 -14.17 4.02
N ASN A 88 11.45 -14.16 4.64
CA ASN A 88 12.73 -13.98 3.95
C ASN A 88 13.70 -15.09 4.37
N HIS A 89 14.18 -15.85 3.39
CA HIS A 89 15.09 -16.98 3.62
C HIS A 89 16.53 -16.50 3.79
N VAL A 90 17.21 -16.99 4.83
CA VAL A 90 18.55 -16.58 5.21
C VAL A 90 19.44 -17.80 5.49
N GLN A 91 20.63 -17.78 4.90
CA GLN A 91 21.71 -18.73 5.17
C GLN A 91 22.90 -17.98 5.77
N LEU A 92 23.48 -18.48 6.86
CA LEU A 92 24.55 -17.85 7.62
C LEU A 92 25.65 -18.86 7.98
N GLN A 93 26.90 -18.49 7.76
CA GLN A 93 28.05 -19.20 8.29
C GLN A 93 28.22 -18.93 9.80
N LYS A 94 29.07 -19.72 10.47
CA LYS A 94 29.38 -19.53 11.90
C LYS A 94 29.87 -18.09 12.16
N GLY A 95 29.21 -17.40 13.08
CA GLY A 95 29.55 -16.01 13.46
C GLY A 95 29.17 -14.94 12.43
N GLU A 96 28.59 -15.31 11.28
CA GLU A 96 28.14 -14.36 10.26
C GLU A 96 26.94 -13.55 10.76
N SER A 97 26.87 -12.29 10.34
CA SER A 97 25.71 -11.42 10.55
C SER A 97 25.15 -10.96 9.20
N LYS A 98 23.84 -11.11 8.99
CA LYS A 98 23.13 -10.57 7.82
C LYS A 98 22.02 -9.63 8.26
N ARG A 99 21.71 -8.67 7.39
CA ARG A 99 20.57 -7.76 7.55
C ARG A 99 19.49 -8.12 6.55
N VAL A 100 18.29 -8.26 7.05
CA VAL A 100 17.06 -8.43 6.27
C VAL A 100 16.20 -7.19 6.51
N THR A 101 15.72 -6.56 5.44
CA THR A 101 14.80 -5.43 5.55
C THR A 101 13.47 -5.80 4.94
N PHE A 102 12.43 -5.81 5.75
CA PHE A 102 11.05 -5.86 5.29
C PHE A 102 10.55 -4.45 5.08
N ARG A 103 9.98 -4.17 3.92
CA ARG A 103 9.36 -2.88 3.59
C ARG A 103 7.86 -3.06 3.71
N VAL A 104 7.27 -2.43 4.71
CA VAL A 104 5.86 -2.60 5.07
C VAL A 104 5.16 -1.24 5.09
N HIS A 105 3.85 -1.20 4.89
CA HIS A 105 3.12 0.05 5.03
C HIS A 105 3.04 0.47 6.51
N GLY A 106 3.22 1.76 6.83
CA GLY A 106 3.21 2.28 8.21
C GLY A 106 1.93 1.96 9.00
N GLN A 107 0.77 1.95 8.34
CA GLN A 107 -0.50 1.52 8.94
C GLN A 107 -0.50 0.05 9.39
N ALA A 108 0.35 -0.81 8.83
CA ALA A 108 0.49 -2.19 9.27
C ALA A 108 1.27 -2.29 10.60
N VAL A 109 2.16 -1.33 10.85
CA VAL A 109 3.07 -1.31 12.01
C VAL A 109 2.42 -0.63 13.21
N GLY A 110 1.83 0.55 13.01
CA GLY A 110 1.29 1.36 14.10
C GLY A 110 -0.13 0.94 14.50
N GLN A 111 -0.56 1.29 15.71
CA GLN A 111 -1.93 1.06 16.17
C GLN A 111 -2.73 2.34 16.38
N ALA A 112 -4.03 2.27 16.12
CA ALA A 112 -4.99 3.16 16.76
C ALA A 112 -4.95 2.92 18.28
N VAL A 113 -5.04 3.99 19.06
CA VAL A 113 -5.00 3.96 20.54
C VAL A 113 -5.94 2.85 21.08
N ASN A 114 -5.41 1.94 21.91
CA ASN A 114 -6.09 0.85 22.65
C ASN A 114 -6.20 -0.56 22.01
N GLN A 115 -5.36 -0.95 21.05
CA GLN A 115 -5.34 -2.35 20.56
C GLN A 115 -4.13 -3.16 21.10
N VAL A 116 -4.18 -4.49 20.96
CA VAL A 116 -3.14 -5.41 21.44
C VAL A 116 -2.05 -5.55 20.39
N ARG A 117 -0.78 -5.34 20.77
CA ARG A 117 0.40 -5.51 19.91
C ARG A 117 0.66 -7.00 19.65
N ASN A 118 0.22 -7.49 18.50
CA ASN A 118 0.46 -8.89 18.11
C ASN A 118 1.40 -9.05 16.92
N SER A 119 1.99 -7.96 16.39
CA SER A 119 3.00 -8.05 15.34
C SER A 119 4.37 -8.37 15.93
N TYR A 120 5.07 -9.36 15.35
CA TYR A 120 6.37 -9.83 15.82
C TYR A 120 7.25 -10.31 14.68
N VAL A 121 8.55 -10.38 14.94
CA VAL A 121 9.54 -11.07 14.12
C VAL A 121 9.99 -12.32 14.86
N GLN A 122 10.19 -13.43 14.14
CA GLN A 122 10.78 -14.64 14.69
C GLN A 122 11.69 -15.33 13.66
N TRP A 123 12.63 -16.13 14.15
CA TRP A 123 13.38 -17.08 13.33
C TRP A 123 12.60 -18.39 13.21
N VAL A 124 12.56 -19.00 12.02
CA VAL A 124 11.95 -20.31 11.81
C VAL A 124 12.93 -21.20 11.05
N GLN A 125 13.18 -22.41 11.56
CA GLN A 125 14.04 -23.40 10.91
C GLN A 125 13.33 -24.75 10.86
N GLY A 126 12.88 -25.14 9.65
CA GLY A 126 11.97 -26.27 9.49
C GLY A 126 10.69 -26.05 10.31
N ASP A 127 10.34 -27.01 11.16
CA ASP A 127 9.16 -26.91 12.04
C ASP A 127 9.44 -26.19 13.38
N VAL A 128 10.68 -25.74 13.60
CA VAL A 128 11.07 -25.10 14.87
C VAL A 128 10.95 -23.58 14.75
N SER A 129 10.05 -23.01 15.54
CA SER A 129 9.93 -21.56 15.71
C SER A 129 10.74 -21.06 16.90
N GLY A 130 11.47 -19.98 16.68
CA GLY A 130 12.24 -19.25 17.69
C GLY A 130 11.39 -18.34 18.58
N VAL A 131 12.08 -17.51 19.36
CA VAL A 131 11.52 -16.46 20.20
C VAL A 131 10.87 -15.39 19.32
N LYS A 132 9.71 -14.92 19.77
CA LYS A 132 8.99 -13.81 19.15
C LYS A 132 9.51 -12.48 19.67
N TYR A 133 10.05 -11.67 18.78
CA TYR A 133 10.50 -10.31 19.04
C TYR A 133 9.40 -9.33 18.66
N PRO A 134 8.81 -8.58 19.60
CA PRO A 134 7.75 -7.64 19.28
C PRO A 134 8.26 -6.51 18.39
N ILE A 135 7.37 -5.99 17.54
CA ILE A 135 7.65 -4.84 16.70
C ILE A 135 7.17 -3.60 17.45
N GLU A 136 8.12 -2.76 17.83
CA GLU A 136 7.84 -1.53 18.55
C GLU A 136 8.27 -0.34 17.72
N GLY A 137 7.35 0.62 17.55
CA GLY A 137 7.65 1.87 16.90
C GLY A 137 6.57 2.91 17.20
N HIS A 138 6.96 4.16 17.10
CA HIS A 138 6.11 5.33 17.24
C HIS A 138 5.76 5.86 15.85
N GLY A 139 4.55 5.53 15.40
CA GLY A 139 4.00 6.05 14.16
C GLY A 139 3.46 7.46 14.36
N ILE A 140 3.94 8.39 13.54
CA ILE A 140 3.48 9.77 13.51
C ILE A 140 2.45 9.89 12.40
N SER A 141 1.26 10.41 12.71
CA SER A 141 0.20 10.59 11.72
C SER A 141 0.45 11.84 10.89
N GLY A 142 0.51 11.72 9.57
CA GLY A 142 0.56 12.87 8.65
C GLY A 142 -0.73 13.73 8.67
N ARG A 143 -1.75 13.32 9.44
CA ARG A 143 -3.02 14.06 9.59
C ARG A 143 -2.90 15.35 10.40
N GLY A 144 -1.85 15.50 11.21
CA GLY A 144 -1.44 16.82 11.66
C GLY A 144 -0.58 17.42 10.55
N GLU A 145 -1.03 18.48 9.88
CA GLU A 145 -0.27 19.19 8.82
C GLU A 145 1.13 19.71 9.26
N HIS A 146 1.54 19.42 10.49
CA HIS A 146 2.64 20.02 11.22
C HIS A 146 3.70 19.03 11.72
N ASP A 147 3.46 17.72 11.76
CA ASP A 147 4.49 16.81 12.29
C ASP A 147 5.54 16.49 11.21
N ARG A 148 6.82 16.57 11.58
CA ARG A 148 7.96 16.34 10.65
C ARG A 148 8.93 15.31 11.22
N ILE A 149 9.36 14.40 10.36
CA ILE A 149 10.45 13.46 10.66
C ILE A 149 11.78 14.06 10.22
N VAL A 150 12.66 14.27 11.18
CA VAL A 150 14.02 14.78 10.99
C VAL A 150 15.01 13.67 11.30
N VAL A 151 15.67 13.15 10.26
CA VAL A 151 16.74 12.16 10.42
C VAL A 151 18.09 12.88 10.46
N VAL A 152 18.89 12.57 11.48
CA VAL A 152 20.27 13.07 11.62
C VAL A 152 21.24 11.93 11.34
N LEU A 153 22.07 12.09 10.31
CA LEU A 153 23.15 11.17 9.95
C LEU A 153 24.49 11.75 10.40
N GLY A 154 25.18 11.02 11.27
CA GLY A 154 26.42 11.52 11.83
C GLY A 154 27.10 10.54 12.76
N ASN A 155 28.25 10.98 13.28
CA ASN A 155 28.90 10.34 14.42
C ASN A 155 28.21 10.76 15.72
N ASP A 156 28.34 9.96 16.77
CA ASP A 156 27.63 10.16 18.03
C ASP A 156 27.77 11.56 18.64
N THR A 157 28.97 12.17 18.63
CA THR A 157 29.21 13.45 19.31
C THR A 157 28.48 14.62 18.63
N ASP A 158 28.66 14.79 17.32
CA ASP A 158 28.02 15.87 16.55
C ASP A 158 26.52 15.66 16.42
N THR A 159 26.08 14.40 16.25
CA THR A 159 24.65 14.05 16.23
C THR A 159 23.98 14.44 17.55
N LYS A 160 24.62 14.16 18.70
CA LYS A 160 24.12 14.59 20.02
C LYS A 160 24.05 16.11 20.14
N ALA A 161 25.03 16.84 19.60
CA ALA A 161 25.03 18.31 19.61
C ALA A 161 23.85 18.88 18.79
N ILE A 162 23.63 18.34 17.58
CA ILE A 162 22.49 18.70 16.72
C ILE A 162 21.18 18.43 17.44
N LEU A 163 20.99 17.23 17.99
CA LEU A 163 19.76 16.87 18.68
C LEU A 163 19.51 17.71 19.94
N LYS A 164 20.56 18.07 20.69
CA LYS A 164 20.47 18.95 21.87
C LYS A 164 20.09 20.39 21.51
N ALA A 165 20.47 20.86 20.33
CA ALA A 165 20.13 22.19 19.84
C ALA A 165 18.69 22.31 19.30
N LYS A 166 17.91 21.21 19.29
CA LYS A 166 16.52 21.20 18.85
C LYS A 166 15.72 22.28 19.58
N PRO A 167 14.98 23.14 18.85
CA PRO A 167 14.21 24.21 19.46
C PRO A 167 13.07 23.65 20.30
N LEU A 168 12.72 24.37 21.37
CA LEU A 168 11.51 24.06 22.13
C LEU A 168 10.27 24.28 21.25
N PRO A 169 9.25 23.42 21.35
CA PRO A 169 8.01 23.63 20.62
C PRO A 169 7.42 25.01 20.97
N PRO A 170 6.89 25.75 19.99
CA PRO A 170 6.36 27.08 20.22
C PRO A 170 5.20 27.03 21.23
N LYS A 171 5.29 27.82 22.31
CA LYS A 171 4.18 28.00 23.27
C LYS A 171 3.27 29.13 22.78
N LYS A 172 2.05 28.84 22.28
CA LYS A 172 0.97 29.84 22.14
C LYS A 172 -0.43 29.23 21.95
N ASP A 173 -1.42 29.91 22.51
CA ASP A 173 -2.85 29.57 22.52
C ASP A 173 -3.41 29.43 21.08
N ASN A 174 -3.99 28.26 20.76
CA ASN A 174 -4.77 27.93 19.56
C ASN A 174 -4.04 27.60 18.23
N ALA A 175 -2.72 27.41 18.20
CA ALA A 175 -2.05 26.75 17.06
C ALA A 175 -1.80 25.27 17.39
N ILE A 176 -2.05 24.35 16.45
CA ILE A 176 -1.62 22.95 16.59
C ILE A 176 -0.08 22.98 16.67
N PRO A 177 0.54 22.54 17.79
CA PRO A 177 1.98 22.60 17.93
C PRO A 177 2.63 21.65 16.91
N MET A 178 3.56 22.19 16.13
CA MET A 178 4.39 21.44 15.19
C MET A 178 5.36 20.54 15.96
N GLU A 179 5.22 19.21 15.83
CA GLU A 179 6.15 18.26 16.45
C GLU A 179 7.27 17.88 15.47
N LEU A 180 8.52 18.08 15.89
CA LEU A 180 9.71 17.65 15.13
C LEU A 180 10.23 16.36 15.73
N SER A 181 9.87 15.21 15.17
CA SER A 181 10.33 13.92 15.67
C SER A 181 11.69 13.58 15.07
N THR A 182 12.67 13.32 15.93
CA THR A 182 14.08 13.23 15.55
C THR A 182 14.63 11.84 15.73
N ALA A 183 15.34 11.32 14.74
CA ALA A 183 16.03 10.03 14.80
C ALA A 183 17.52 10.19 14.48
N ALA A 184 18.39 9.62 15.31
CA ALA A 184 19.81 9.44 15.00
C ALA A 184 19.99 8.11 14.28
N VAL A 185 20.40 8.15 13.01
CA VAL A 185 20.46 6.94 12.17
C VAL A 185 21.88 6.75 11.65
N PRO A 186 22.49 5.57 11.87
CA PRO A 186 23.76 5.23 11.24
C PRO A 186 23.64 5.22 9.71
N LEU A 187 24.68 5.65 9.00
CA LEU A 187 24.67 5.74 7.54
C LEU A 187 24.32 4.40 6.87
N GLU A 188 24.78 3.29 7.45
CA GLU A 188 24.51 1.94 6.97
C GLU A 188 23.04 1.51 7.09
N MET A 189 22.25 2.16 7.95
CA MET A 189 20.81 1.91 8.11
C MET A 189 19.97 2.75 7.15
N MET A 190 20.57 3.73 6.46
CA MET A 190 19.83 4.51 5.47
C MET A 190 19.52 3.67 4.23
N PRO A 191 18.29 3.76 3.71
CA PRO A 191 17.96 3.15 2.44
C PRO A 191 18.75 3.85 1.34
N THR A 192 19.60 3.10 0.64
CA THR A 192 20.40 3.61 -0.49
C THR A 192 19.59 3.74 -1.78
N GLU A 193 18.32 3.33 -1.74
CA GLU A 193 17.35 3.37 -2.82
C GLU A 193 16.00 3.75 -2.20
N ARG A 194 15.24 4.64 -2.85
CA ARG A 194 13.84 4.94 -2.52
C ARG A 194 13.60 5.70 -1.20
N ILE A 195 14.45 6.67 -0.84
CA ILE A 195 14.18 7.58 0.30
C ILE A 195 12.83 8.29 0.19
N LEU A 196 12.38 8.56 -1.05
CA LEU A 196 11.09 9.18 -1.36
C LEU A 196 9.89 8.53 -0.68
N ASP A 197 9.92 7.22 -0.42
CA ASP A 197 8.77 6.50 0.13
C ASP A 197 8.83 6.29 1.64
N THR A 198 9.87 6.79 2.32
CA THR A 198 10.07 6.53 3.77
C THR A 198 9.47 7.59 4.68
N GLY A 199 8.85 8.64 4.11
CA GLY A 199 8.20 9.71 4.87
C GLY A 199 9.16 10.60 5.66
N ILE A 200 10.44 10.62 5.32
CA ILE A 200 11.41 11.57 5.88
C ILE A 200 11.13 12.95 5.28
N ASP A 201 10.97 13.96 6.13
CA ASP A 201 10.81 15.36 5.72
C ASP A 201 12.16 16.09 5.63
N VAL A 202 13.06 15.81 6.57
CA VAL A 202 14.36 16.49 6.69
C VAL A 202 15.47 15.48 6.92
N LEU A 203 16.58 15.67 6.19
CA LEU A 203 17.81 14.93 6.36
C LEU A 203 18.93 15.90 6.74
N MET A 204 19.36 15.86 8.00
CA MET A 204 20.54 16.58 8.47
C MET A 204 21.74 15.63 8.44
N VAL A 205 22.84 16.04 7.83
CA VAL A 205 24.04 15.21 7.71
C VAL A 205 25.24 15.98 8.22
N THR A 206 26.04 15.39 9.10
CA THR A 206 27.27 16.04 9.56
C THR A 206 28.24 16.23 8.41
N LYS A 207 29.06 17.28 8.44
CA LYS A 207 30.01 17.61 7.36
C LYS A 207 30.93 16.42 6.99
N GLU A 208 31.38 15.67 7.99
CA GLU A 208 32.25 14.49 7.83
C GLU A 208 31.50 13.34 7.15
N THR A 209 30.24 13.12 7.53
CA THR A 209 29.39 12.07 6.96
C THR A 209 28.99 12.42 5.53
N ALA A 210 28.70 13.69 5.26
CA ALA A 210 28.38 14.20 3.93
C ALA A 210 29.51 13.91 2.93
N ALA A 211 30.77 14.03 3.37
CA ALA A 211 31.95 13.73 2.54
C ALA A 211 32.11 12.23 2.20
N ARG A 212 31.40 11.34 2.88
CA ARG A 212 31.49 9.87 2.73
C ARG A 212 30.20 9.25 2.19
N LEU A 213 29.21 10.05 1.80
CA LEU A 213 27.95 9.53 1.28
C LEU A 213 28.19 8.69 0.01
N PRO A 214 27.64 7.47 -0.08
CA PRO A 214 27.68 6.67 -1.30
C PRO A 214 27.06 7.43 -2.48
N VAL A 215 27.59 7.23 -3.69
CA VAL A 215 27.07 7.89 -4.92
C VAL A 215 25.60 7.55 -5.18
N SER A 216 25.19 6.32 -4.86
CA SER A 216 23.77 5.91 -4.94
C SER A 216 22.89 6.76 -4.02
N LEU A 217 23.29 6.91 -2.75
CA LEU A 217 22.55 7.68 -1.76
C LEU A 217 22.51 9.18 -2.12
N GLN A 218 23.59 9.74 -2.66
CA GLN A 218 23.60 11.14 -3.13
C GLN A 218 22.57 11.38 -4.24
N LYS A 219 22.44 10.44 -5.19
CA LYS A 219 21.42 10.51 -6.25
C LYS A 219 20.00 10.44 -5.67
N GLU A 220 19.78 9.55 -4.70
CA GLU A 220 18.48 9.46 -4.00
C GLU A 220 18.14 10.75 -3.25
N ILE A 221 19.11 11.35 -2.56
CA ILE A 221 18.91 12.62 -1.84
C ILE A 221 18.57 13.75 -2.82
N ASP A 222 19.22 13.83 -3.98
CA ASP A 222 18.90 14.83 -5.01
C ASP A 222 17.45 14.66 -5.54
N LEU A 223 17.04 13.42 -5.83
CA LEU A 223 15.66 13.13 -6.26
C LEU A 223 14.65 13.48 -5.16
N TRP A 224 14.92 13.08 -3.93
CA TRP A 224 14.08 13.37 -2.78
C TRP A 224 13.98 14.88 -2.46
N THR A 225 15.08 15.61 -2.60
CA THR A 225 15.09 17.07 -2.41
C THR A 225 14.26 17.77 -3.48
N LYS A 226 14.32 17.33 -4.74
CA LYS A 226 13.47 17.84 -5.84
C LYS A 226 11.99 17.58 -5.61
N ALA A 227 11.64 16.50 -4.91
CA ALA A 227 10.27 16.18 -4.52
C ALA A 227 9.78 16.95 -3.28
N GLY A 228 10.61 17.82 -2.69
CA GLY A 228 10.23 18.74 -1.62
C GLY A 228 10.90 18.50 -0.27
N GLY A 229 11.66 17.40 -0.12
CA GLY A 229 12.46 17.08 1.05
C GLY A 229 13.56 18.12 1.31
N GLN A 230 13.97 18.26 2.58
CA GLN A 230 14.98 19.23 2.98
C GLN A 230 16.31 18.55 3.37
N TYR A 231 17.32 18.70 2.53
CA TYR A 231 18.69 18.22 2.81
C TYR A 231 19.56 19.34 3.39
N LEU A 232 20.18 19.10 4.56
CA LEU A 232 21.05 20.06 5.25
C LEU A 232 22.38 19.42 5.64
N ILE A 233 23.50 20.05 5.28
CA ILE A 233 24.82 19.68 5.80
C ILE A 233 25.10 20.56 7.01
N VAL A 234 25.37 19.94 8.16
CA VAL A 234 25.56 20.63 9.45
C VAL A 234 27.01 20.48 9.89
N GLY A 235 27.70 21.61 10.08
CA GLY A 235 29.03 21.66 10.69
C GLY A 235 28.95 22.06 12.17
N SER A 236 30.02 21.80 12.93
CA SER A 236 30.11 22.19 14.33
C SER A 236 29.86 23.70 14.51
N GLY A 237 28.96 24.06 15.42
CA GLY A 237 28.57 25.46 15.71
C GLY A 237 27.48 26.03 14.80
N SER A 238 26.95 25.25 13.85
CA SER A 238 25.85 25.66 12.95
C SER A 238 24.49 25.00 13.28
N GLU A 239 24.41 24.28 14.40
CA GLU A 239 23.27 23.44 14.76
C GLU A 239 21.99 24.28 14.93
N ALA A 240 22.07 25.44 15.60
CA ALA A 240 20.94 26.34 15.79
C ALA A 240 20.39 26.88 14.46
N THR A 241 21.29 27.29 13.55
CA THR A 241 20.91 27.78 12.21
C THR A 241 20.27 26.68 11.36
N ALA A 242 20.75 25.44 11.47
CA ALA A 242 20.13 24.29 10.80
C ALA A 242 18.69 24.08 11.29
N TRP A 243 18.45 24.16 12.60
CA TRP A 243 17.11 24.06 13.16
C TRP A 243 16.18 25.20 12.78
N GLU A 244 16.67 26.44 12.71
CA GLU A 244 15.88 27.57 12.20
C GLU A 244 15.41 27.34 10.76
N ALA A 245 16.28 26.78 9.92
CA ALA A 245 15.94 26.42 8.54
C ALA A 245 14.86 25.33 8.47
N VAL A 246 14.90 24.34 9.38
CA VAL A 246 13.86 23.30 9.49
C VAL A 246 12.53 23.89 9.92
N VAL A 247 12.51 24.67 11.00
CA VAL A 247 11.27 25.27 11.52
C VAL A 247 10.63 26.17 10.47
N LYS A 248 11.44 26.98 9.78
CA LYS A 248 10.95 27.87 8.70
C LYS A 248 10.30 27.09 7.57
N ARG A 249 10.90 25.98 7.15
CA ARG A 249 10.36 25.12 6.07
C ARG A 249 9.12 24.37 6.52
N ALA A 250 9.15 23.80 7.72
CA ALA A 250 8.05 23.02 8.29
C ALA A 250 6.80 23.87 8.57
N SER A 251 6.97 25.18 8.80
CA SER A 251 5.88 26.16 8.94
C SER A 251 5.19 26.52 7.62
N GLN A 252 5.73 26.10 6.48
CA GLN A 252 5.07 26.26 5.18
C GLN A 252 4.15 25.07 4.94
N PRO A 253 2.95 25.26 4.34
CA PRO A 253 2.11 24.15 3.94
C PRO A 253 2.93 23.21 3.04
N ALA A 254 2.91 21.93 3.38
CA ALA A 254 3.74 20.96 2.71
C ALA A 254 3.31 20.85 1.24
N VAL A 255 4.18 21.26 0.32
CA VAL A 255 3.87 21.23 -1.12
C VAL A 255 3.94 19.78 -1.60
N GLY A 256 2.80 19.20 -1.94
CA GLY A 256 2.74 17.97 -2.75
C GLY A 256 3.01 16.66 -2.02
N TRP A 257 2.64 16.53 -0.74
CA TRP A 257 2.59 15.20 -0.14
C TRP A 257 1.53 14.36 -0.84
N THR A 258 1.95 13.31 -1.54
CA THR A 258 1.08 12.21 -1.92
C THR A 258 0.52 11.62 -0.63
N ASP A 259 -0.80 11.59 -0.45
CA ASP A 259 -1.45 10.76 0.57
C ASP A 259 -1.39 9.30 0.08
N PRO A 260 -0.38 8.50 0.45
CA PRO A 260 -0.17 7.18 -0.15
C PRO A 260 -1.27 6.21 0.28
N VAL A 261 -1.94 6.50 1.40
CA VAL A 261 -3.10 5.76 1.92
C VAL A 261 -4.37 6.11 1.13
N GLY A 262 -4.58 7.38 0.83
CA GLY A 262 -5.64 7.82 -0.07
C GLY A 262 -5.48 7.23 -1.47
N ASN A 263 -4.26 7.20 -2.00
CA ASN A 263 -3.95 6.56 -3.27
C ASN A 263 -4.26 5.07 -3.24
N PHE A 264 -3.80 4.37 -2.20
CA PHE A 264 -4.04 2.95 -2.01
C PHE A 264 -5.54 2.60 -2.05
N TYR A 265 -6.38 3.32 -1.30
CA TYR A 265 -7.82 3.05 -1.24
C TYR A 265 -8.48 3.23 -2.61
N ARG A 266 -8.15 4.32 -3.30
CA ARG A 266 -8.69 4.66 -4.62
C ARG A 266 -8.22 3.68 -5.70
N LEU A 267 -6.95 3.27 -5.69
CA LEU A 267 -6.46 2.24 -6.60
C LEU A 267 -7.11 0.88 -6.33
N SER A 268 -7.25 0.50 -5.06
CA SER A 268 -7.91 -0.76 -4.67
C SER A 268 -9.38 -0.78 -5.08
N GLU A 269 -10.10 0.32 -4.86
CA GLU A 269 -11.48 0.46 -5.31
C GLU A 269 -11.58 0.43 -6.85
N ALA A 270 -10.70 1.14 -7.57
CA ALA A 270 -10.62 1.08 -9.02
C ALA A 270 -10.31 -0.34 -9.54
N ALA A 271 -9.41 -1.08 -8.90
CA ALA A 271 -9.07 -2.45 -9.25
C ALA A 271 -10.23 -3.43 -8.97
N SER A 272 -10.96 -3.26 -7.86
CA SER A 272 -12.09 -4.14 -7.49
C SER A 272 -13.28 -4.11 -8.44
N LYS A 273 -13.40 -3.06 -9.25
CA LYS A 273 -14.48 -2.90 -10.23
C LYS A 273 -14.13 -3.64 -11.53
N ILE A 274 -13.97 -4.96 -11.42
CA ILE A 274 -13.57 -5.84 -12.52
C ILE A 274 -14.60 -5.76 -13.65
N ARG A 275 -14.21 -5.22 -14.82
CA ARG A 275 -15.13 -5.01 -15.95
C ARG A 275 -15.79 -6.30 -16.46
N SER A 276 -15.12 -7.44 -16.32
CA SER A 276 -15.64 -8.75 -16.73
C SER A 276 -16.60 -9.40 -15.71
N LEU A 277 -16.84 -8.75 -14.56
CA LEU A 277 -17.87 -9.13 -13.60
C LEU A 277 -19.10 -8.23 -13.79
N THR A 278 -19.94 -8.59 -14.75
CA THR A 278 -21.23 -7.93 -14.95
C THR A 278 -22.19 -8.32 -13.84
N LEU A 279 -22.90 -7.32 -13.28
CA LEU A 279 -24.00 -7.59 -12.36
C LEU A 279 -25.09 -8.41 -13.06
N PRO A 280 -25.71 -9.39 -12.37
CA PRO A 280 -26.83 -10.11 -12.95
C PRO A 280 -27.99 -9.16 -13.27
N ASP A 281 -28.67 -9.42 -14.39
CA ASP A 281 -29.82 -8.63 -14.84
C ASP A 281 -30.93 -8.67 -13.77
N VAL A 282 -31.13 -7.53 -13.08
CA VAL A 282 -32.07 -7.40 -11.96
C VAL A 282 -33.51 -7.74 -12.41
N PRO A 283 -33.99 -7.26 -13.57
CA PRO A 283 -35.24 -7.73 -14.18
C PRO A 283 -35.36 -9.25 -14.29
N LEU A 284 -34.33 -9.94 -14.80
CA LEU A 284 -34.34 -11.40 -14.90
C LEU A 284 -34.40 -12.05 -13.53
N ALA A 285 -33.62 -11.57 -12.57
CA ALA A 285 -33.68 -12.06 -11.19
C ALA A 285 -35.09 -11.87 -10.60
N ALA A 286 -35.69 -10.69 -10.74
CA ALA A 286 -37.04 -10.40 -10.26
C ALA A 286 -38.10 -11.30 -10.93
N LEU A 287 -37.96 -11.56 -12.23
CA LEU A 287 -38.82 -12.48 -12.98
C LEU A 287 -38.71 -13.91 -12.43
N LEU A 288 -37.48 -14.41 -12.22
CA LEU A 288 -37.23 -15.74 -11.68
C LEU A 288 -37.75 -15.88 -10.24
N PHE A 289 -37.53 -14.89 -9.38
CA PHE A 289 -38.07 -14.86 -8.01
C PHE A 289 -39.60 -14.83 -7.99
N THR A 290 -40.21 -14.03 -8.85
CA THR A 290 -41.67 -13.98 -8.98
C THR A 290 -42.21 -15.31 -9.47
N GLY A 291 -41.58 -15.91 -10.48
CA GLY A 291 -41.91 -17.25 -10.98
C GLY A 291 -41.79 -18.31 -9.88
N TYR A 292 -40.75 -18.25 -9.05
CA TYR A 292 -40.56 -19.14 -7.91
C TYR A 292 -41.67 -19.00 -6.86
N ILE A 293 -42.05 -17.76 -6.47
CA ILE A 293 -43.14 -17.51 -5.51
C ILE A 293 -44.47 -18.06 -6.04
N VAL A 294 -44.76 -17.82 -7.32
CA VAL A 294 -45.96 -18.34 -7.99
C VAL A 294 -45.93 -19.87 -8.05
N LEU A 295 -44.76 -20.47 -8.31
CA LEU A 295 -44.58 -21.92 -8.33
C LEU A 295 -44.87 -22.55 -6.95
N ILE A 296 -44.20 -22.08 -5.89
CA ILE A 296 -44.32 -22.69 -4.56
C ILE A 296 -45.65 -22.37 -3.86
N GLY A 297 -46.22 -21.19 -4.14
CA GLY A 297 -47.44 -20.72 -3.50
C GLY A 297 -48.68 -21.24 -4.22
N PRO A 298 -49.26 -20.45 -5.13
CA PRO A 298 -50.53 -20.78 -5.77
C PRO A 298 -50.48 -22.07 -6.60
N LEU A 299 -49.40 -22.32 -7.35
CA LEU A 299 -49.34 -23.43 -8.29
C LEU A 299 -49.22 -24.78 -7.57
N VAL A 300 -48.22 -24.95 -6.70
CA VAL A 300 -48.08 -26.17 -5.88
C VAL A 300 -49.31 -26.39 -5.00
N PHE A 301 -49.84 -25.34 -4.35
CA PHE A 301 -51.05 -25.46 -3.55
C PHE A 301 -52.24 -25.96 -4.38
N TYR A 302 -52.48 -25.38 -5.56
CA TYR A 302 -53.60 -25.77 -6.42
C TYR A 302 -53.47 -27.21 -6.92
N ILE A 303 -52.28 -27.61 -7.38
CA ILE A 303 -52.02 -28.98 -7.87
C ILE A 303 -52.23 -30.00 -6.74
N MET A 304 -51.65 -29.77 -5.56
CA MET A 304 -51.78 -30.70 -4.43
C MET A 304 -53.18 -30.70 -3.83
N LYS A 305 -53.89 -29.56 -3.86
CA LYS A 305 -55.30 -29.48 -3.51
C LYS A 305 -56.17 -30.32 -4.43
N LYS A 306 -55.94 -30.29 -5.75
CA LYS A 306 -56.70 -31.08 -6.73
C LYS A 306 -56.44 -32.59 -6.61
N ARG A 307 -55.24 -32.98 -6.17
CA ARG A 307 -54.87 -34.39 -5.96
C ARG A 307 -55.18 -34.92 -4.56
N ASN A 308 -55.78 -34.12 -3.67
CA ASN A 308 -55.97 -34.44 -2.25
C ASN A 308 -54.69 -34.93 -1.54
N ALA A 309 -53.52 -34.44 -1.98
CA ALA A 309 -52.20 -34.86 -1.50
C ALA A 309 -51.46 -33.69 -0.83
N ARG A 310 -52.18 -32.89 -0.04
CA ARG A 310 -51.67 -31.62 0.51
C ARG A 310 -50.54 -31.83 1.52
N GLU A 311 -50.53 -32.99 2.16
CA GLU A 311 -49.45 -33.43 3.02
C GLU A 311 -48.12 -33.49 2.26
N TRP A 312 -48.08 -33.86 0.97
CA TRP A 312 -46.82 -33.89 0.21
C TRP A 312 -46.14 -32.54 0.06
N ASN A 313 -46.83 -31.42 0.33
CA ASN A 313 -46.21 -30.09 0.35
C ASN A 313 -45.03 -29.99 1.31
N TRP A 314 -45.04 -30.72 2.44
CA TRP A 314 -43.93 -30.65 3.42
C TRP A 314 -42.61 -31.16 2.83
N LEU A 315 -42.66 -32.08 1.86
CA LEU A 315 -41.49 -32.61 1.17
C LEU A 315 -41.21 -31.84 -0.13
N LEU A 316 -42.26 -31.51 -0.88
CA LEU A 316 -42.14 -30.89 -2.20
C LEU A 316 -41.51 -29.49 -2.12
N ILE A 317 -41.90 -28.68 -1.12
CA ILE A 317 -41.38 -27.33 -0.96
C ILE A 317 -39.86 -27.35 -0.68
N PRO A 318 -39.33 -28.13 0.29
CA PRO A 318 -37.89 -28.29 0.48
C PRO A 318 -37.15 -28.80 -0.76
N VAL A 319 -37.71 -29.79 -1.48
CA VAL A 319 -37.07 -30.34 -2.68
C VAL A 319 -36.99 -29.29 -3.79
N LEU A 320 -38.06 -28.52 -4.02
CA LEU A 320 -38.04 -27.42 -4.98
C LEU A 320 -37.08 -26.31 -4.56
N ALA A 321 -37.00 -25.99 -3.27
CA ALA A 321 -36.06 -25.02 -2.74
C ALA A 321 -34.60 -25.46 -2.99
N LEU A 322 -34.28 -26.74 -2.76
CA LEU A 322 -32.96 -27.31 -3.07
C LEU A 322 -32.68 -27.29 -4.58
N GLY A 323 -33.67 -27.60 -5.41
CA GLY A 323 -33.54 -27.56 -6.87
C GLY A 323 -33.26 -26.15 -7.40
N VAL A 324 -33.99 -25.14 -6.91
CA VAL A 324 -33.75 -23.74 -7.28
C VAL A 324 -32.40 -23.26 -6.75
N THR A 325 -32.03 -23.63 -5.53
CA THR A 325 -30.71 -23.32 -4.97
C THR A 325 -29.59 -23.89 -5.86
N GLY A 326 -29.70 -25.16 -6.26
CA GLY A 326 -28.76 -25.80 -7.18
C GLY A 326 -28.73 -25.13 -8.55
N ALA A 327 -29.88 -24.76 -9.11
CA ALA A 327 -29.97 -24.08 -10.40
C ALA A 327 -29.30 -22.70 -10.37
N VAL A 328 -29.56 -21.90 -9.32
CA VAL A 328 -28.93 -20.58 -9.12
C VAL A 328 -27.42 -20.72 -8.94
N TYR A 329 -26.97 -21.70 -8.14
CA TYR A 329 -25.55 -21.99 -7.96
C TYR A 329 -24.86 -22.35 -9.29
N MET A 330 -25.46 -23.27 -10.06
CA MET A 330 -24.93 -23.69 -11.35
C MET A 330 -24.92 -22.55 -12.38
N TYR A 331 -25.96 -21.71 -12.39
CA TYR A 331 -26.02 -20.54 -13.24
C TYR A 331 -24.92 -19.53 -12.88
N GLY A 332 -24.71 -19.25 -11.59
CA GLY A 332 -23.62 -18.38 -11.13
C GLY A 332 -22.25 -18.92 -11.54
N ARG A 333 -22.01 -20.23 -11.34
CA ARG A 333 -20.76 -20.88 -11.76
C ARG A 333 -20.54 -20.78 -13.26
N TRP A 334 -21.59 -21.00 -14.06
CA TRP A 334 -21.53 -20.88 -15.52
C TRP A 334 -21.25 -19.45 -15.99
N GLN A 335 -21.87 -18.45 -15.34
CA GLN A 335 -21.66 -17.03 -15.65
C GLN A 335 -20.25 -16.52 -15.31
N HIS A 336 -19.73 -16.90 -14.14
CA HIS A 336 -18.40 -16.43 -13.71
C HIS A 336 -17.26 -17.17 -14.40
N GLY A 337 -17.50 -18.39 -14.88
CA GLY A 337 -16.48 -19.25 -15.49
C GLY A 337 -15.56 -19.89 -14.44
N ASP A 338 -14.58 -20.66 -14.92
CA ASP A 338 -13.63 -21.37 -14.05
C ASP A 338 -12.25 -20.68 -13.94
N GLN A 339 -12.03 -19.59 -14.71
CA GLN A 339 -10.77 -18.84 -14.70
C GLN A 339 -10.80 -17.69 -13.68
N VAL A 340 -9.65 -17.38 -13.11
CA VAL A 340 -9.47 -16.20 -12.25
C VAL A 340 -9.64 -14.95 -13.10
N LYS A 341 -10.49 -14.02 -12.67
CA LYS A 341 -10.61 -12.70 -13.30
C LYS A 341 -9.79 -11.71 -12.49
N MET A 342 -8.80 -11.09 -13.11
CA MET A 342 -7.88 -10.15 -12.48
C MET A 342 -8.00 -8.78 -13.14
N GLN A 343 -8.02 -7.73 -12.33
CA GLN A 343 -7.96 -6.35 -12.80
C GLN A 343 -6.87 -5.59 -12.07
N SER A 344 -6.04 -4.88 -12.82
CA SER A 344 -5.01 -3.99 -12.32
C SER A 344 -5.37 -2.54 -12.58
N ALA A 345 -5.32 -1.70 -11.55
CA ALA A 345 -5.38 -0.26 -11.66
C ALA A 345 -4.03 0.34 -11.24
N SER A 346 -3.44 1.19 -12.09
CA SER A 346 -2.09 1.71 -11.87
C SER A 346 -1.98 3.21 -12.15
N LEU A 347 -1.20 3.90 -11.32
CA LEU A 347 -0.77 5.27 -11.52
C LEU A 347 0.75 5.29 -11.71
N VAL A 348 1.21 5.88 -12.82
CA VAL A 348 2.62 6.00 -13.19
C VAL A 348 3.01 7.47 -13.15
N ASN A 349 3.70 7.88 -12.09
CA ASN A 349 4.18 9.24 -11.88
C ASN A 349 5.62 9.39 -12.39
N LEU A 350 5.83 10.11 -13.50
CA LEU A 350 7.16 10.36 -14.03
C LEU A 350 7.94 11.34 -13.14
N LEU A 351 9.17 10.99 -12.78
CA LEU A 351 10.01 11.78 -11.87
C LEU A 351 10.85 12.85 -12.60
N GLY A 352 10.79 12.88 -13.94
CA GLY A 352 11.52 13.85 -14.78
C GLY A 352 13.01 13.54 -15.00
N ASN A 353 13.57 12.57 -14.27
CA ASN A 353 14.95 12.08 -14.43
C ASN A 353 15.07 10.88 -15.40
N GLY A 354 13.95 10.42 -15.97
CA GLY A 354 13.88 9.20 -16.79
C GLY A 354 13.28 8.00 -16.06
N ASP A 355 13.11 8.07 -14.73
CA ASP A 355 12.44 7.06 -13.94
C ASP A 355 10.98 7.44 -13.66
N ALA A 356 10.19 6.46 -13.24
CA ALA A 356 8.82 6.66 -12.78
C ALA A 356 8.57 5.98 -11.44
N ASN A 357 7.76 6.58 -10.60
CA ASN A 357 7.12 5.87 -9.49
C ASN A 357 5.83 5.21 -10.01
N VAL A 358 5.67 3.92 -9.73
CA VAL A 358 4.51 3.14 -10.18
C VAL A 358 3.81 2.62 -8.94
N GLU A 359 2.54 2.97 -8.79
CA GLU A 359 1.63 2.46 -7.77
C GLU A 359 0.54 1.64 -8.46
N GLN A 360 0.26 0.45 -7.98
CA GLN A 360 -0.70 -0.47 -8.59
C GLN A 360 -1.49 -1.24 -7.54
N ALA A 361 -2.81 -1.28 -7.68
CA ALA A 361 -3.64 -2.26 -7.00
C ALA A 361 -4.07 -3.32 -8.01
N THR A 362 -4.03 -4.58 -7.59
CA THR A 362 -4.46 -5.73 -8.39
C THR A 362 -5.50 -6.50 -7.59
N THR A 363 -6.73 -6.53 -8.08
CA THR A 363 -7.81 -7.31 -7.49
C THR A 363 -8.09 -8.51 -8.36
N PHE A 364 -8.23 -9.68 -7.75
CA PHE A 364 -8.62 -10.89 -8.44
C PHE A 364 -9.82 -11.55 -7.77
N PHE A 365 -10.69 -12.10 -8.61
CA PHE A 365 -11.87 -12.87 -8.20
C PHE A 365 -11.57 -14.36 -8.23
N VAL A 366 -11.93 -15.05 -7.15
CA VAL A 366 -11.67 -16.48 -6.94
C VAL A 366 -12.89 -17.31 -7.37
N PRO A 367 -12.82 -18.04 -8.50
CA PRO A 367 -13.94 -18.86 -8.96
C PRO A 367 -14.11 -20.15 -8.16
N HIS A 368 -13.05 -20.67 -7.53
CA HIS A 368 -13.04 -21.91 -6.74
C HIS A 368 -12.23 -21.70 -5.46
N GLY A 369 -12.71 -22.19 -4.32
CA GLY A 369 -11.91 -22.09 -3.09
C GLY A 369 -10.61 -22.89 -3.20
N GLY A 370 -9.51 -22.35 -2.64
CA GLY A 370 -8.20 -23.01 -2.72
C GLY A 370 -7.01 -22.07 -2.57
N ASP A 371 -5.83 -22.54 -2.98
CA ASP A 371 -4.59 -21.79 -2.85
C ASP A 371 -4.25 -21.03 -4.13
N TYR A 372 -3.93 -19.74 -3.99
CA TYR A 372 -3.60 -18.86 -5.09
C TYR A 372 -2.30 -18.12 -4.83
N THR A 373 -1.40 -18.12 -5.81
CA THR A 373 -0.17 -17.32 -5.76
C THR A 373 -0.18 -16.24 -6.83
N LEU A 374 -0.12 -14.98 -6.40
CA LEU A 374 0.11 -13.79 -7.23
C LEU A 374 1.60 -13.42 -7.18
N SER A 375 2.23 -13.23 -8.34
CA SER A 375 3.65 -12.90 -8.44
C SER A 375 3.88 -11.59 -9.18
N TYR A 376 4.78 -10.78 -8.63
CA TYR A 376 5.31 -9.57 -9.27
C TYR A 376 6.79 -9.79 -9.62
N PRO A 377 7.20 -9.49 -10.87
CA PRO A 377 8.60 -9.54 -11.26
C PRO A 377 9.42 -8.45 -10.55
N GLY A 378 10.67 -8.75 -10.22
CA GLY A 378 11.61 -7.79 -9.65
C GLY A 378 11.38 -7.51 -8.17
N GLN A 379 11.66 -6.27 -7.76
CA GLN A 379 11.73 -5.84 -6.36
C GLN A 379 10.63 -4.83 -5.98
N ALA A 380 9.43 -4.98 -6.54
CA ALA A 380 8.27 -4.22 -6.08
C ALA A 380 8.08 -4.41 -4.56
N ASP A 381 7.66 -3.37 -3.85
CA ASP A 381 7.06 -3.58 -2.54
C ASP A 381 5.65 -4.10 -2.77
N VAL A 382 5.25 -5.13 -2.03
CA VAL A 382 3.96 -5.78 -2.21
C VAL A 382 3.30 -5.95 -0.86
N PHE A 383 2.02 -5.58 -0.78
CA PHE A 383 1.23 -5.56 0.44
C PHE A 383 -0.11 -6.24 0.16
N ALA A 384 -0.42 -7.26 0.95
CA ALA A 384 -1.76 -7.84 0.94
C ALA A 384 -2.74 -6.87 1.59
N VAL A 385 -3.93 -6.78 1.01
CA VAL A 385 -5.03 -5.97 1.54
C VAL A 385 -5.96 -6.87 2.31
N GLY A 386 -6.09 -6.60 3.60
CA GLY A 386 -7.05 -7.27 4.46
C GLY A 386 -8.48 -6.97 4.02
N GLU A 387 -9.36 -7.97 4.08
CA GLU A 387 -10.79 -7.74 3.91
C GLU A 387 -11.30 -6.93 5.10
N ARG A 388 -12.06 -5.86 4.82
CA ARG A 388 -12.60 -4.91 5.80
C ARG A 388 -13.75 -5.51 6.63
N ASN A 389 -13.61 -6.75 7.08
CA ASN A 389 -14.57 -7.43 7.92
C ASN A 389 -14.23 -7.15 9.39
N ASN A 390 -15.17 -6.54 10.11
CA ASN A 390 -15.06 -6.16 11.54
C ASN A 390 -14.93 -7.35 12.52
N THR A 391 -14.70 -8.57 12.02
CA THR A 391 -14.51 -9.77 12.82
C THR A 391 -13.02 -9.95 13.12
N PRO A 392 -12.60 -9.98 14.40
CA PRO A 392 -11.20 -10.26 14.74
C PRO A 392 -10.80 -11.64 14.20
N ARG A 393 -9.89 -11.68 13.22
CA ARG A 393 -9.28 -12.93 12.75
C ARG A 393 -8.42 -13.53 13.88
N ARG A 394 -8.43 -14.85 14.02
CA ARG A 394 -7.60 -15.55 15.01
C ARG A 394 -6.11 -15.35 14.68
N PRO A 395 -5.21 -15.28 15.68
CA PRO A 395 -3.77 -15.03 15.48
C PRO A 395 -3.01 -16.04 14.61
N GLU A 396 -3.59 -17.22 14.35
CA GLU A 396 -2.92 -18.33 13.68
C GLU A 396 -3.43 -18.57 12.24
N GLU A 397 -4.44 -17.83 11.80
CA GLU A 397 -5.05 -17.93 10.46
C GLU A 397 -4.55 -16.80 9.53
N GLY A 398 -3.23 -16.65 9.47
CA GLY A 398 -2.60 -15.81 8.45
C GLY A 398 -2.74 -16.46 7.08
N ASN A 399 -3.92 -16.39 6.47
CA ASN A 399 -4.19 -16.98 5.15
C ASN A 399 -3.43 -16.29 4.01
N VAL A 400 -2.58 -15.30 4.31
CA VAL A 400 -1.76 -14.60 3.32
C VAL A 400 -0.29 -14.60 3.72
N ILE A 401 0.54 -15.24 2.89
CA ILE A 401 2.00 -15.31 3.03
C ILE A 401 2.63 -14.49 1.91
N ILE A 402 3.51 -13.55 2.29
CA ILE A 402 4.26 -12.71 1.36
C ILE A 402 5.71 -13.21 1.34
N GLY A 403 6.02 -13.98 0.31
CA GLY A 403 7.37 -14.46 0.03
C GLY A 403 8.24 -13.35 -0.54
N VAL A 404 9.36 -13.07 0.12
CA VAL A 404 10.38 -12.11 -0.34
C VAL A 404 11.55 -12.84 -0.95
N GLN A 405 11.65 -12.85 -2.29
CA GLN A 405 12.81 -13.34 -3.02
C GLN A 405 13.52 -12.16 -3.73
N PRO A 406 14.81 -12.27 -4.09
CA PRO A 406 15.56 -11.17 -4.72
C PRO A 406 15.06 -10.75 -6.10
N ASP A 407 14.46 -11.69 -6.84
CA ASP A 407 14.03 -11.58 -8.24
C ASP A 407 12.51 -11.54 -8.43
N ARG A 408 11.76 -11.87 -7.37
CA ARG A 408 10.31 -11.97 -7.38
C ARG A 408 9.72 -11.72 -6.00
N LYS A 409 8.57 -11.07 -5.95
CA LYS A 409 7.70 -11.08 -4.78
C LYS A 409 6.46 -11.90 -5.07
N SER A 410 6.14 -12.82 -4.16
CA SER A 410 4.95 -13.66 -4.29
C SER A 410 4.03 -13.45 -3.10
N VAL A 411 2.74 -13.27 -3.36
CA VAL A 411 1.68 -13.26 -2.35
C VAL A 411 0.88 -14.54 -2.52
N GLN A 412 0.95 -15.40 -1.52
CA GLN A 412 0.26 -16.67 -1.46
C GLN A 412 -0.98 -16.50 -0.58
N PHE A 413 -2.14 -16.77 -1.13
CA PHE A 413 -3.42 -16.83 -0.44
C PHE A 413 -3.74 -18.30 -0.20
N HIS A 414 -3.75 -18.73 1.05
CA HIS A 414 -4.12 -20.07 1.47
C HIS A 414 -5.60 -20.13 1.79
N GLN A 415 -6.28 -21.17 1.29
CA GLN A 415 -7.71 -21.37 1.55
C GLN A 415 -8.55 -20.13 1.23
N ALA A 416 -8.31 -19.51 0.07
CA ALA A 416 -9.15 -18.42 -0.42
C ALA A 416 -10.60 -18.91 -0.56
N ASP A 417 -11.54 -18.08 -0.13
CA ASP A 417 -12.95 -18.43 -0.15
C ASP A 417 -13.51 -18.48 -1.58
N PHE A 418 -14.53 -19.32 -1.78
CA PHE A 418 -15.25 -19.37 -3.05
C PHE A 418 -15.97 -18.03 -3.30
N TRP A 419 -15.80 -17.46 -4.49
CA TRP A 419 -16.38 -16.17 -4.90
C TRP A 419 -15.96 -14.99 -4.02
N SER A 420 -14.75 -15.03 -3.47
CA SER A 420 -14.13 -13.88 -2.82
C SER A 420 -13.39 -12.99 -3.83
N MET A 421 -13.10 -11.77 -3.37
CA MET A 421 -12.17 -10.87 -4.03
C MET A 421 -11.00 -10.61 -3.10
N HIS A 422 -9.79 -10.75 -3.64
CA HIS A 422 -8.58 -10.42 -2.92
C HIS A 422 -7.83 -9.33 -3.66
N THR A 423 -7.27 -8.40 -2.90
CA THR A 423 -6.53 -7.26 -3.46
C THR A 423 -5.10 -7.27 -2.95
N VAL A 424 -4.17 -6.97 -3.85
CA VAL A 424 -2.76 -6.76 -3.54
C VAL A 424 -2.37 -5.39 -4.05
N TYR A 425 -1.76 -4.60 -3.17
CA TYR A 425 -1.15 -3.34 -3.55
C TYR A 425 0.34 -3.56 -3.79
N ALA A 426 0.86 -2.97 -4.85
CA ALA A 426 2.26 -3.03 -5.19
C ALA A 426 2.75 -1.65 -5.61
N GLN A 427 4.00 -1.35 -5.26
CA GLN A 427 4.67 -0.15 -5.74
C GLN A 427 6.12 -0.41 -6.09
N GLN A 428 6.62 0.29 -7.11
CA GLN A 428 7.98 0.13 -7.59
C GLN A 428 8.46 1.41 -8.25
N ARG A 429 9.76 1.70 -8.12
CA ARG A 429 10.42 2.63 -9.02
C ARG A 429 10.79 1.91 -10.31
N GLU A 430 10.14 2.29 -11.41
CA GLU A 430 10.45 1.79 -12.74
C GLU A 430 11.58 2.63 -13.35
N ALA A 431 12.73 2.00 -13.54
CA ALA A 431 13.86 2.62 -14.20
C ALA A 431 13.60 2.76 -15.70
N ALA A 432 14.17 3.81 -16.32
CA ALA A 432 14.08 4.02 -17.77
C ALA A 432 12.65 4.00 -18.32
N ALA A 433 11.70 4.57 -17.58
CA ALA A 433 10.36 4.87 -18.07
C ALA A 433 10.39 5.96 -19.17
N GLY A 434 11.44 6.79 -19.17
CA GLY A 434 11.64 7.94 -20.03
C GLY A 434 10.99 9.22 -19.47
N THR A 435 10.87 10.26 -20.28
CA THR A 435 10.39 11.57 -19.83
C THR A 435 9.35 12.15 -20.79
N ILE A 436 8.45 12.99 -20.27
CA ILE A 436 7.73 13.95 -21.10
C ILE A 436 8.46 15.28 -20.94
N SER A 437 8.92 15.86 -22.05
CA SER A 437 9.65 17.13 -22.04
C SER A 437 8.81 18.21 -22.71
N GLY A 438 8.87 19.44 -22.21
CA GLY A 438 8.18 20.57 -22.80
C GLY A 438 9.07 21.80 -22.89
N GLU A 439 9.04 22.48 -24.03
CA GLU A 439 9.53 23.84 -24.20
C GLU A 439 8.32 24.75 -24.22
N LEU A 440 7.98 25.31 -23.05
CA LEU A 440 6.76 26.08 -22.85
C LEU A 440 7.07 27.52 -22.44
N GLU A 441 6.35 28.46 -23.05
CA GLU A 441 6.36 29.88 -22.69
C GLU A 441 4.98 30.28 -22.20
N ALA A 442 4.93 31.00 -21.07
CA ALA A 442 3.71 31.63 -20.58
C ALA A 442 3.73 33.12 -20.91
N ARG A 443 2.82 33.57 -21.77
CA ARG A 443 2.62 34.98 -22.14
C ARG A 443 1.13 35.32 -22.10
N ASN A 444 0.75 36.45 -21.48
CA ASN A 444 -0.63 36.95 -21.46
C ASN A 444 -1.69 35.92 -21.02
N HIS A 445 -1.43 35.15 -19.95
CA HIS A 445 -2.29 34.06 -19.48
C HIS A 445 -2.52 32.93 -20.51
N GLN A 446 -1.65 32.81 -21.53
CA GLN A 446 -1.58 31.67 -22.42
C GLN A 446 -0.26 30.94 -22.23
N ILE A 447 -0.31 29.62 -22.20
CA ILE A 447 0.85 28.74 -22.27
C ILE A 447 0.91 28.20 -23.68
N THR A 448 1.99 28.51 -24.38
CA THR A 448 2.26 28.03 -25.73
C THR A 448 3.60 27.34 -25.80
N GLY A 449 3.72 26.33 -26.67
CA GLY A 449 5.00 25.68 -26.91
C GLY A 449 4.82 24.25 -27.38
N THR A 450 5.88 23.45 -27.24
CA THR A 450 5.89 22.07 -27.74
C THR A 450 6.13 21.10 -26.60
N ILE A 451 5.29 20.05 -26.52
CA ILE A 451 5.50 18.91 -25.63
C ILE A 451 5.91 17.70 -26.48
N ARG A 452 6.88 16.92 -25.99
CA ARG A 452 7.37 15.71 -26.62
C ARG A 452 7.31 14.53 -25.67
N ASN A 453 6.86 13.39 -26.18
CA ASN A 453 6.90 12.13 -25.46
C ASN A 453 8.24 11.41 -25.69
N ASN A 454 9.12 11.41 -24.70
CA ASN A 454 10.36 10.62 -24.69
C ASN A 454 10.24 9.38 -23.78
N THR A 455 9.02 8.92 -23.51
CA THR A 455 8.78 7.65 -22.80
C THR A 455 8.78 6.49 -23.78
N LYS A 456 8.85 5.26 -23.24
CA LYS A 456 8.62 4.04 -24.01
C LYS A 456 7.13 3.77 -24.31
N TYR A 457 6.23 4.59 -23.77
CA TYR A 457 4.79 4.33 -23.81
C TYR A 457 4.09 5.14 -24.91
N THR A 458 3.14 4.51 -25.59
CA THR A 458 2.17 5.21 -26.43
C THR A 458 1.00 5.66 -25.57
N LEU A 459 0.86 6.97 -25.35
CA LEU A 459 -0.21 7.53 -24.53
C LEU A 459 -1.48 7.70 -25.38
N LYS A 460 -2.62 7.25 -24.86
CA LYS A 460 -3.96 7.44 -25.46
C LYS A 460 -4.78 8.41 -24.60
N ASP A 461 -5.73 9.09 -25.23
CA ASP A 461 -6.64 10.05 -24.59
C ASP A 461 -5.90 11.06 -23.70
N VAL A 462 -4.82 11.62 -24.24
CA VAL A 462 -3.92 12.53 -23.55
C VAL A 462 -4.65 13.82 -23.17
N ARG A 463 -4.43 14.27 -21.93
CA ARG A 463 -4.89 15.54 -21.38
C ARG A 463 -3.69 16.35 -20.96
N ILE A 464 -3.53 17.53 -21.57
CA ILE A 464 -2.51 18.49 -21.16
C ILE A 464 -3.25 19.57 -20.39
N ALA A 465 -2.91 19.71 -19.11
CA ALA A 465 -3.68 20.53 -18.20
C ALA A 465 -2.80 21.50 -17.43
N SER A 466 -3.30 22.73 -17.27
CA SER A 466 -2.66 23.76 -16.45
C SER A 466 -3.73 24.70 -15.91
N GLY A 467 -3.90 24.71 -14.59
CA GLY A 467 -5.03 25.38 -13.95
C GLY A 467 -6.38 24.91 -14.53
N LYS A 468 -7.20 25.85 -15.02
CA LYS A 468 -8.49 25.54 -15.69
C LYS A 468 -8.36 25.16 -17.18
N GLY A 469 -7.19 25.33 -17.78
CA GLY A 469 -6.94 25.01 -19.19
C GLY A 469 -6.69 23.52 -19.37
N VAL A 470 -7.44 22.88 -20.27
CA VAL A 470 -7.22 21.49 -20.68
C VAL A 470 -7.23 21.42 -22.21
N GLN A 471 -6.21 20.79 -22.79
CA GLN A 471 -6.13 20.46 -24.20
C GLN A 471 -6.14 18.93 -24.35
N GLU A 472 -7.02 18.45 -25.23
CA GLU A 472 -7.19 17.03 -25.51
C GLU A 472 -6.36 16.63 -26.73
N VAL A 473 -5.68 15.49 -26.64
CA VAL A 473 -4.93 14.88 -27.73
C VAL A 473 -5.23 13.39 -27.75
N ALA A 474 -5.72 12.86 -28.88
CA ALA A 474 -6.20 11.48 -28.94
C ALA A 474 -5.08 10.44 -28.68
N LYS A 475 -3.87 10.73 -29.17
CA LYS A 475 -2.72 9.82 -29.07
C LYS A 475 -1.42 10.61 -29.10
N LEU A 476 -0.43 10.16 -28.33
CA LEU A 476 0.94 10.68 -28.35
C LEU A 476 1.94 9.51 -28.29
N ALA A 477 2.50 9.13 -29.43
CA ALA A 477 3.44 8.03 -29.54
C ALA A 477 4.86 8.39 -29.01
N PRO A 478 5.70 7.39 -28.70
CA PRO A 478 7.12 7.63 -28.39
C PRO A 478 7.82 8.43 -29.49
N GLY A 479 8.53 9.48 -29.09
CA GLY A 479 9.24 10.41 -29.96
C GLY A 479 8.38 11.52 -30.59
N GLU A 480 7.05 11.42 -30.51
CA GLU A 480 6.10 12.38 -31.10
C GLU A 480 6.06 13.68 -30.29
N ALA A 481 5.85 14.80 -31.00
CA ALA A 481 5.76 16.12 -30.43
C ALA A 481 4.47 16.83 -30.87
N ILE A 482 3.87 17.59 -29.97
CA ILE A 482 2.59 18.27 -30.17
C ILE A 482 2.68 19.73 -29.73
N GLN A 483 1.97 20.59 -30.45
CA GLN A 483 1.83 21.99 -30.09
C GLN A 483 0.78 22.15 -28.99
N VAL A 484 1.13 22.92 -27.99
CA VAL A 484 0.28 23.22 -26.83
C VAL A 484 -0.14 24.67 -26.89
N LYS A 485 -1.44 24.90 -26.65
CA LYS A 485 -2.01 26.22 -26.46
C LYS A 485 -3.09 26.14 -25.39
N LEU A 486 -2.72 26.50 -24.17
CA LEU A 486 -3.59 26.47 -23.00
C LEU A 486 -3.82 27.88 -22.47
N THR A 487 -4.97 28.12 -21.86
CA THR A 487 -5.19 29.31 -21.05
C THR A 487 -4.74 29.00 -19.62
N ALA A 488 -3.70 29.69 -19.13
CA ALA A 488 -3.28 29.64 -17.74
C ALA A 488 -4.26 30.46 -16.89
N ALA A 489 -5.27 29.80 -16.36
CA ALA A 489 -6.18 30.38 -15.38
C ALA A 489 -6.07 29.60 -14.06
N ALA A 490 -5.80 30.30 -12.96
CA ALA A 490 -5.71 29.68 -11.64
C ALA A 490 -7.00 28.91 -11.28
N VAL A 491 -6.83 27.79 -10.57
CA VAL A 491 -7.96 27.03 -9.99
C VAL A 491 -8.42 27.81 -8.76
N GLY A 492 -9.37 28.72 -8.94
CA GLY A 492 -9.93 29.53 -7.84
C GLY A 492 -11.02 28.83 -7.02
N GLU A 493 -11.09 27.50 -7.02
CA GLU A 493 -12.16 26.75 -6.35
C GLU A 493 -11.62 25.55 -5.58
N ASP A 494 -11.75 25.59 -4.25
CA ASP A 494 -11.65 24.43 -3.37
C ASP A 494 -12.96 23.64 -3.44
N ARG A 495 -13.11 22.83 -4.49
CA ARG A 495 -14.28 21.99 -4.74
C ARG A 495 -13.86 20.56 -5.11
N PRO A 496 -14.69 19.55 -4.81
CA PRO A 496 -14.45 18.18 -5.24
C PRO A 496 -14.22 18.09 -6.75
N PHE A 497 -13.33 17.19 -7.20
CA PHE A 497 -12.90 17.05 -8.60
C PHE A 497 -14.06 17.12 -9.61
N LEU A 498 -15.10 16.31 -9.42
CA LEU A 498 -16.27 16.25 -10.31
C LEU A 498 -17.13 17.52 -10.34
N GLN A 499 -16.97 18.40 -9.35
CA GLN A 499 -17.67 19.69 -9.27
C GLN A 499 -16.86 20.84 -9.89
N THR A 500 -15.60 20.61 -10.24
CA THR A 500 -14.74 21.61 -10.90
C THR A 500 -14.86 21.53 -12.42
N ASP A 501 -14.80 22.67 -13.10
CA ASP A 501 -14.74 22.72 -14.57
C ASP A 501 -13.49 22.01 -15.11
N ALA A 502 -12.36 22.13 -14.40
CA ALA A 502 -11.11 21.46 -14.75
C ALA A 502 -11.27 19.94 -14.68
N GLY A 503 -11.83 19.40 -13.59
CA GLY A 503 -12.06 17.97 -13.43
C GLY A 503 -13.00 17.39 -14.48
N LYS A 504 -14.13 18.06 -14.77
CA LYS A 504 -15.05 17.64 -15.86
C LYS A 504 -14.37 17.62 -17.23
N ARG A 505 -13.43 18.54 -17.49
CA ARG A 505 -12.65 18.59 -18.74
C ARG A 505 -11.52 17.56 -18.78
N LEU A 506 -11.05 17.05 -17.65
CA LEU A 506 -10.09 15.94 -17.65
C LEU A 506 -10.73 14.63 -18.08
N LEU A 507 -12.04 14.46 -17.86
CA LEU A 507 -12.77 13.26 -18.26
C LEU A 507 -12.74 13.02 -19.78
N PRO A 508 -12.68 11.75 -20.23
CA PRO A 508 -12.97 11.37 -21.60
C PRO A 508 -14.35 11.85 -22.05
N VAL A 509 -14.50 12.19 -23.33
CA VAL A 509 -15.75 12.76 -23.88
C VAL A 509 -16.96 11.88 -23.59
N HIS A 510 -16.83 10.56 -23.75
CA HIS A 510 -17.91 9.60 -23.51
C HIS A 510 -18.36 9.54 -22.03
N MET A 511 -17.48 9.88 -21.08
CA MET A 511 -17.82 9.89 -19.65
C MET A 511 -18.48 11.19 -19.19
N ARG A 512 -18.46 12.26 -20.01
CA ARG A 512 -19.07 13.55 -19.64
C ARG A 512 -20.59 13.56 -19.77
N THR A 513 -21.15 12.61 -20.51
CA THR A 513 -22.58 12.55 -20.85
C THR A 513 -23.39 11.62 -19.96
N GLU A 514 -22.75 10.71 -19.22
CA GLU A 514 -23.39 9.68 -18.40
C GLU A 514 -23.25 10.00 -16.90
N GLU A 515 -24.07 10.93 -16.40
CA GLU A 515 -23.95 11.49 -15.03
C GLU A 515 -24.08 10.43 -13.90
N GLN A 516 -24.73 9.30 -14.19
CA GLN A 516 -25.07 8.26 -13.20
C GLN A 516 -23.90 7.32 -12.86
N ASP A 517 -22.92 7.14 -13.75
CA ASP A 517 -21.79 6.22 -13.58
C ASP A 517 -20.45 6.91 -13.23
N MET A 518 -20.40 8.25 -13.31
CA MET A 518 -19.18 9.03 -13.08
C MET A 518 -18.59 8.86 -11.68
N THR A 519 -19.41 8.77 -10.63
CA THR A 519 -18.91 8.64 -9.25
C THR A 519 -18.29 7.26 -8.96
N ARG A 520 -18.50 6.27 -9.84
CA ARG A 520 -18.06 4.89 -9.62
C ARG A 520 -17.06 4.40 -10.66
N SER A 521 -16.79 5.13 -11.73
CA SER A 521 -15.80 4.70 -12.73
C SER A 521 -14.38 4.60 -12.13
N PRO A 522 -13.64 3.49 -12.38
CA PRO A 522 -12.20 3.40 -12.08
C PRO A 522 -11.37 4.53 -12.69
N GLU A 523 -11.71 4.98 -13.90
CA GLU A 523 -10.99 6.03 -14.63
C GLU A 523 -11.13 7.39 -13.95
N VAL A 524 -12.32 7.70 -13.45
CA VAL A 524 -12.57 8.92 -12.67
C VAL A 524 -11.72 8.92 -11.40
N GLN A 525 -11.61 7.78 -10.71
CA GLN A 525 -10.80 7.68 -9.49
C GLN A 525 -9.31 7.94 -9.77
N LEU A 526 -8.76 7.38 -10.86
CA LEU A 526 -7.36 7.61 -11.24
C LEU A 526 -7.11 9.06 -11.69
N LEU A 527 -8.04 9.66 -12.45
CA LEU A 527 -7.94 11.06 -12.86
C LEU A 527 -8.03 12.00 -11.66
N GLU A 528 -8.91 11.72 -10.70
CA GLU A 528 -9.02 12.47 -9.45
C GLU A 528 -7.74 12.34 -8.61
N MET A 529 -7.16 11.15 -8.51
CA MET A 529 -5.87 10.94 -7.84
C MET A 529 -4.77 11.80 -8.47
N ALA A 530 -4.62 11.72 -9.80
CA ALA A 530 -3.63 12.51 -10.51
C ALA A 530 -3.90 14.01 -10.37
N TYR A 531 -5.17 14.43 -10.37
CA TYR A 531 -5.57 15.82 -10.16
C TYR A 531 -5.19 16.31 -8.76
N ASN A 532 -5.55 15.58 -7.70
CA ASN A 532 -5.26 15.98 -6.33
C ASN A 532 -3.75 16.03 -6.02
N GLN A 533 -2.94 15.19 -6.68
CA GLN A 533 -1.47 15.23 -6.56
C GLN A 533 -0.84 16.40 -7.32
N SER A 534 -1.48 16.82 -8.42
CA SER A 534 -0.89 17.74 -9.39
C SER A 534 -1.36 19.19 -9.20
N PHE A 535 -2.60 19.41 -8.77
CA PHE A 535 -3.20 20.73 -8.77
C PHE A 535 -3.12 21.35 -7.37
N ASN A 536 -2.03 22.07 -7.13
CA ASN A 536 -1.97 23.03 -6.03
C ASN A 536 -2.49 24.40 -6.54
N PRO A 537 -3.59 24.94 -5.99
CA PRO A 537 -4.14 26.23 -6.43
C PRO A 537 -3.21 27.42 -6.16
N ASP A 538 -2.23 27.28 -5.26
CA ASP A 538 -1.36 28.36 -4.78
C ASP A 538 0.01 28.43 -5.48
N VAL A 539 0.36 27.44 -6.32
CA VAL A 539 1.64 27.38 -7.04
C VAL A 539 1.43 27.77 -8.50
N ALA A 540 2.42 28.49 -9.06
CA ALA A 540 2.49 28.92 -10.47
C ALA A 540 2.03 27.81 -11.44
N PRO A 541 1.49 28.14 -12.63
CA PRO A 541 0.77 27.17 -13.46
C PRO A 541 1.70 26.09 -14.02
N ASP A 542 1.90 25.05 -13.22
CA ASP A 542 2.53 23.82 -13.63
C ASP A 542 1.68 23.19 -14.74
N VAL A 543 2.35 22.55 -15.70
CA VAL A 543 1.69 21.86 -16.80
C VAL A 543 1.80 20.36 -16.57
N TYR A 544 0.67 19.69 -16.57
CA TYR A 544 0.56 18.26 -16.37
C TYR A 544 0.14 17.59 -17.66
N VAL A 545 0.75 16.43 -17.93
CA VAL A 545 0.38 15.56 -19.05
C VAL A 545 -0.12 14.26 -18.47
N LEU A 546 -1.40 13.98 -18.68
CA LEU A 546 -2.06 12.74 -18.29
C LEU A 546 -2.34 11.92 -19.55
N GLY A 547 -2.13 10.61 -19.52
CA GLY A 547 -2.44 9.75 -20.65
C GLY A 547 -2.55 8.28 -20.27
N TRP A 548 -3.41 7.55 -20.97
CA TRP A 548 -3.68 6.14 -20.69
C TRP A 548 -2.75 5.22 -21.48
N ILE A 549 -2.39 4.09 -20.89
CA ILE A 549 -1.66 3.01 -21.56
C ILE A 549 -2.40 1.68 -21.37
N GLU A 550 -2.28 0.78 -22.34
CA GLU A 550 -3.00 -0.51 -22.33
C GLU A 550 -2.25 -1.62 -21.59
N GLU A 551 -0.92 -1.49 -21.47
CA GLU A 551 -0.07 -2.50 -20.84
C GLU A 551 0.17 -2.19 -19.36
N PRO A 552 0.13 -3.21 -18.47
CA PRO A 552 0.48 -3.03 -17.07
C PRO A 552 1.99 -2.85 -16.92
N VAL A 553 2.40 -1.91 -16.07
CA VAL A 553 3.83 -1.65 -15.84
C VAL A 553 4.46 -2.70 -14.93
N LEU A 554 3.80 -3.09 -13.82
CA LEU A 554 4.35 -4.10 -12.88
C LEU A 554 4.02 -5.55 -13.25
N LYS A 555 3.26 -5.78 -14.33
CA LYS A 555 3.00 -7.11 -14.94
C LYS A 555 2.75 -8.24 -13.92
N PRO A 556 1.72 -8.13 -13.05
CA PRO A 556 1.38 -9.21 -12.14
C PRO A 556 0.98 -10.48 -12.90
N SER A 557 1.24 -11.64 -12.29
CA SER A 557 0.89 -12.94 -12.85
C SER A 557 0.30 -13.86 -11.79
N MET A 558 -0.74 -14.62 -12.16
CA MET A 558 -1.37 -15.60 -11.28
C MET A 558 -0.92 -17.02 -11.63
N SER A 559 -0.70 -17.84 -10.62
CA SER A 559 -0.40 -19.29 -10.75
C SER A 559 -1.53 -20.09 -11.42
N ALA A 560 -2.78 -19.72 -11.16
CA ALA A 560 -3.97 -20.27 -11.82
C ALA A 560 -4.20 -19.63 -13.21
N ALA A 561 -4.92 -20.35 -14.08
CA ALA A 561 -5.40 -19.80 -15.35
C ALA A 561 -6.25 -18.55 -15.11
N HIS A 562 -5.92 -17.45 -15.78
CA HIS A 562 -6.48 -16.15 -15.47
C HIS A 562 -6.65 -15.25 -16.71
N GLU A 563 -7.64 -14.37 -16.64
CA GLU A 563 -7.82 -13.24 -17.54
C GLU A 563 -7.44 -11.95 -16.83
N SER A 564 -6.73 -11.05 -17.52
CA SER A 564 -6.25 -9.79 -16.95
C SER A 564 -6.82 -8.60 -17.70
N THR A 565 -7.40 -7.65 -16.97
CA THR A 565 -7.69 -6.30 -17.46
C THR A 565 -6.77 -5.30 -16.77
N ASN A 566 -6.36 -4.26 -17.49
CA ASN A 566 -5.45 -3.26 -16.98
C ASN A 566 -6.00 -1.86 -17.25
N LEU A 567 -5.84 -0.99 -16.25
CA LEU A 567 -6.15 0.41 -16.33
C LEU A 567 -4.96 1.20 -15.78
N THR A 568 -4.20 1.83 -16.67
CA THR A 568 -2.97 2.52 -16.26
C THR A 568 -2.97 3.96 -16.75
N LEU A 569 -2.86 4.89 -15.79
CA LEU A 569 -2.75 6.32 -16.05
C LEU A 569 -1.29 6.75 -15.85
N VAL A 570 -0.70 7.36 -16.86
CA VAL A 570 0.60 8.04 -16.78
C VAL A 570 0.35 9.51 -16.44
N ASN A 571 1.06 10.01 -15.44
CA ASN A 571 1.07 11.41 -15.01
C ASN A 571 2.50 11.96 -15.09
N ALA A 572 2.65 13.10 -15.75
CA ALA A 572 3.93 13.79 -15.87
C ALA A 572 3.77 15.28 -15.58
N LYS A 573 4.60 15.78 -14.65
CA LYS A 573 4.71 17.21 -14.34
C LYS A 573 5.81 17.86 -15.18
N LEU A 574 5.52 18.98 -15.83
CA LEU A 574 6.49 19.78 -16.57
C LEU A 574 6.89 21.02 -15.76
N THR A 575 8.18 21.13 -15.43
CA THR A 575 8.75 22.20 -14.60
C THR A 575 9.31 23.39 -15.40
N THR A 576 9.40 23.30 -16.73
CA THR A 576 10.04 24.34 -17.56
C THR A 576 9.01 25.21 -18.27
N VAL A 577 8.40 26.15 -17.54
CA VAL A 577 7.69 27.29 -18.13
C VAL A 577 8.57 28.53 -17.96
N LYS A 578 9.16 29.05 -19.05
CA LYS A 578 9.84 30.36 -18.99
C LYS A 578 8.78 31.42 -18.77
N GLN A 579 8.78 32.05 -17.59
CA GLN A 579 7.93 33.20 -17.30
C GLN A 579 8.69 34.49 -17.63
N GLU A 580 8.21 35.27 -18.60
CA GLU A 580 8.65 36.65 -18.74
C GLU A 580 8.02 37.47 -17.60
N THR A 581 8.84 37.87 -16.63
CA THR A 581 8.43 38.82 -15.60
C THR A 581 8.14 40.16 -16.29
N MET A 582 6.86 40.52 -16.39
CA MET A 582 6.47 41.88 -16.80
C MET A 582 7.09 42.86 -15.78
N LYS A 583 8.16 43.55 -16.18
CA LYS A 583 8.63 44.77 -15.52
C LYS A 583 7.55 45.84 -15.71
N GLY A 584 6.48 45.75 -14.92
CA GLY A 584 5.49 46.80 -14.79
C GLY A 584 6.07 47.92 -13.93
N GLY A 585 6.70 48.90 -14.59
CA GLY A 585 7.01 50.18 -13.97
C GLY A 585 5.71 50.84 -13.55
N ILE A 586 5.52 51.00 -12.24
CA ILE A 586 4.61 51.99 -11.69
C ILE A 586 5.47 53.24 -11.47
N LYS A 587 5.21 54.26 -12.27
CA LYS A 587 5.57 55.65 -11.98
C LYS A 587 4.59 56.22 -10.97
#